data_AF-A0A6P0HS56-F1
#
_entry.id   AF-A0A6P0HS56-F1
#
_cell.length_a   1.000
_cell.length_b   1.000
_cell.length_c   1.000
_cell.angle_alpha   90.00
_cell.angle_beta   90.00
_cell.angle_gamma   90.00
#
_symmetry.space_group_name_H-M   'P 1'
#
loop_
_entity.id
_entity.type
_entity.pdbx_description
1 polymer ?
#
loop_
_entity_poly.entity_id
_entity_poly.type
_entity_poly.pdbx_seq_one_letter_code
_entity_poly.pdbx_strand_id
1 'polypeptide(L)' 'MNYQNLLPEVIIAELVFQVYRSGILTLEHRKQLRSLFLYHNLTEEDTTAINRLLHAIRRGWLKVAD' A
#
# COMPACT_ATOMS: atom_id res chain seq x y z
N MET A 1 13.42 26.55 -3.80
CA MET A 1 12.83 25.53 -2.91
C MET A 1 11.33 25.67 -2.98
N ASN A 2 10.67 24.92 -3.85
CA ASN A 2 9.20 24.93 -3.96
C ASN A 2 8.65 23.91 -2.98
N TYR A 3 7.97 24.41 -1.94
CA TYR A 3 7.14 23.61 -1.05
C TYR A 3 5.80 23.34 -1.75
N GLN A 4 5.81 22.53 -2.80
CA GLN A 4 4.57 22.08 -3.43
C GLN A 4 4.16 20.73 -2.80
N ASN A 5 3.03 20.78 -2.09
CA ASN A 5 2.22 19.66 -1.61
C ASN A 5 2.75 18.85 -0.42
N LEU A 6 2.55 19.41 0.78
CA LEU A 6 2.51 18.69 2.06
C LEU A 6 1.20 17.89 2.22
N LEU A 7 0.81 17.12 1.21
CA LEU A 7 -0.08 15.97 1.41
C LEU A 7 0.85 14.76 1.47
N PRO A 8 0.68 13.81 2.40
CA PRO A 8 1.46 12.60 2.36
C PRO A 8 1.12 11.93 1.04
N GLU A 9 2.02 12.05 0.06
CA GLU A 9 2.12 11.10 -1.02
C GLU A 9 2.08 9.76 -0.31
N VAL A 10 0.98 9.02 -0.46
CA VAL A 10 0.85 7.74 0.23
C VAL A 10 1.92 6.86 -0.39
N ILE A 11 3.06 6.80 0.27
CA ILE A 11 4.22 6.08 -0.22
C ILE A 11 3.83 4.62 -0.15
N ILE A 12 3.64 3.99 -1.31
CA ILE A 12 3.20 2.59 -1.43
C ILE A 12 4.13 1.68 -0.62
N ALA A 13 5.43 2.00 -0.63
CA ALA A 13 6.43 1.33 0.20
C ALA A 13 6.13 1.41 1.71
N GLU A 14 5.69 2.55 2.23
CA GLU A 14 5.33 2.73 3.64
C GLU A 14 4.07 1.92 4.01
N LEU A 15 3.04 1.97 3.16
CA LEU A 15 1.84 1.15 3.36
C LEU A 15 2.18 -0.34 3.38
N VAL A 16 2.96 -0.80 2.39
CA VAL A 16 3.40 -2.19 2.30
C VAL A 16 4.22 -2.56 3.53
N PHE A 17 5.15 -1.69 3.96
CA PHE A 17 5.97 -1.91 5.15
C PHE A 17 5.11 -2.07 6.41
N GLN A 18 4.12 -1.20 6.64
CA GLN A 18 3.23 -1.28 7.78
C GLN A 18 2.40 -2.57 7.80
N VAL A 19 1.91 -3.00 6.65
CA VAL A 19 1.16 -4.26 6.54
C VAL A 19 2.06 -5.47 6.78
N TYR A 20 3.27 -5.48 6.22
CA TYR A 20 4.23 -6.57 6.47
C TYR A 20 4.69 -6.62 7.93
N ARG A 21 4.91 -5.46 8.57
CA ARG A 21 5.32 -5.36 9.97
C ARG A 21 4.22 -5.83 10.92
N SER A 22 2.97 -5.45 10.65
CA SER A 22 1.82 -5.85 11.48
C SER A 22 1.30 -7.25 11.16
N GLY A 23 1.56 -7.76 9.96
CA GLY A 23 0.97 -8.99 9.44
C GLY A 23 -0.52 -8.85 9.10
N ILE A 24 -1.08 -7.64 9.18
CA ILE A 24 -2.53 -7.40 9.09
C ILE A 24 -2.83 -6.28 8.10
N LEU A 25 -3.66 -6.58 7.10
CA LEU A 25 -4.25 -5.60 6.20
C LEU A 25 -5.59 -5.14 6.76
N THR A 26 -5.65 -3.92 7.31
CA THR A 26 -6.85 -3.32 7.90
C THR A 26 -7.75 -2.66 6.84
N LEU A 27 -8.96 -2.26 7.23
CA LEU A 27 -9.85 -1.46 6.39
C LEU A 27 -9.21 -0.15 5.89
N GLU A 28 -8.42 0.51 6.73
CA GLU A 28 -7.74 1.76 6.36
C GLU A 28 -6.71 1.53 5.26
N HIS A 29 -5.87 0.50 5.41
CA HIS A 29 -4.91 0.11 4.36
C HIS A 29 -5.62 -0.25 3.05
N ARG A 30 -6.79 -0.92 3.11
CA ARG A 30 -7.60 -1.21 1.92
C ARG A 30 -8.15 0.05 1.25
N LYS A 31 -8.62 1.03 2.03
CA LYS A 31 -9.09 2.33 1.51
C LYS A 31 -7.94 3.10 0.85
N GLN A 32 -6.76 3.09 1.45
CA GLN A 32 -5.56 3.72 0.89
C GLN A 32 -5.14 3.04 -0.42
N LEU A 33 -5.05 1.70 -0.45
CA LEU A 33 -4.78 0.95 -1.68
C LEU A 33 -5.80 1.26 -2.77
N ARG A 34 -7.09 1.30 -2.43
CA ARG A 34 -8.14 1.67 -3.38
C ARG A 34 -7.94 3.08 -3.93
N SER A 35 -7.59 4.04 -3.09
CA SER A 35 -7.29 5.41 -3.51
C SER A 35 -6.08 5.44 -4.45
N LEU A 36 -5.02 4.70 -4.13
CA LEU A 36 -3.82 4.60 -4.95
C LEU A 36 -4.13 4.06 -6.36
N PHE A 37 -4.92 2.99 -6.44
CA PHE A 37 -5.34 2.42 -7.72
C PHE A 37 -6.22 3.34 -8.58
N LEU A 38 -6.99 4.24 -7.96
CA LEU A 38 -7.93 5.11 -8.66
C LEU A 38 -7.33 6.45 -9.07
N TYR A 39 -6.40 6.98 -8.27
CA TYR A 39 -5.95 8.38 -8.41
C TYR A 39 -4.45 8.52 -8.68
N HIS A 40 -3.68 7.43 -8.69
CA HIS A 40 -2.24 7.49 -8.90
C HIS A 40 -1.79 6.66 -10.10
N ASN A 41 -0.85 7.21 -10.87
CA ASN A 41 -0.14 6.42 -11.88
C ASN A 41 0.90 5.58 -11.15
N LEU A 42 0.67 4.28 -11.09
CA LEU A 42 1.58 3.34 -10.44
C LEU A 42 2.84 3.18 -11.29
N THR A 43 4.01 3.37 -10.68
CA THR A 43 5.28 3.00 -11.31
C THR A 43 5.43 1.47 -11.34
N GLU A 44 6.42 0.97 -12.06
CA GLU A 44 6.75 -0.47 -12.03
C GLU A 44 7.18 -0.94 -10.64
N GLU A 45 7.87 -0.07 -9.88
CA GLU A 45 8.29 -0.35 -8.51
C GLU A 45 7.07 -0.50 -7.59
N ASP A 46 6.14 0.45 -7.65
CA ASP A 46 4.89 0.42 -6.90
C ASP A 46 4.06 -0.82 -7.22
N THR A 47 3.94 -1.12 -8.51
CA THR A 47 3.23 -2.31 -9.01
C THR A 47 3.88 -3.57 -8.46
N THR A 48 5.20 -3.64 -8.42
CA THR A 48 5.96 -4.76 -7.84
C THR A 48 5.70 -4.89 -6.34
N ALA A 49 5.71 -3.79 -5.60
CA ALA A 49 5.45 -3.78 -4.16
C ALA A 49 4.02 -4.27 -3.84
N ILE A 50 3.03 -3.79 -4.58
CA ILE A 50 1.64 -4.22 -4.44
C ILE A 50 1.48 -5.70 -4.80
N ASN A 51 2.12 -6.17 -5.89
CA ASN A 51 2.06 -7.57 -6.26
C ASN A 51 2.65 -8.50 -5.18
N ARG A 52 3.75 -8.09 -4.53
CA ARG A 52 4.32 -8.82 -3.39
C ARG A 52 3.35 -8.86 -2.20
N LEU A 53 2.72 -7.73 -1.90
CA LEU A 53 1.70 -7.64 -0.85
C LEU A 53 0.54 -8.62 -1.13
N LEU A 54 -0.03 -8.58 -2.33
CA LEU A 54 -1.12 -9.47 -2.73
C LEU A 54 -0.69 -10.93 -2.70
N HIS A 55 0.54 -11.23 -3.12
CA HIS A 55 1.10 -12.58 -3.05
C HIS A 55 1.16 -13.09 -1.61
N ALA A 56 1.67 -12.27 -0.68
CA ALA A 56 1.76 -12.64 0.74
C ALA A 56 0.37 -12.85 1.38
N ILE A 57 -0.64 -12.05 1.00
CA ILE A 57 -2.04 -12.27 1.42
C ILE A 57 -2.55 -13.61 0.90
N ARG A 58 -2.36 -13.90 -0.40
CA ARG A 58 -2.81 -15.18 -1.02
C ARG A 58 -2.14 -16.41 -0.41
N ARG A 59 -0.89 -16.28 0.04
CA ARG A 59 -0.15 -17.34 0.74
C ARG A 59 -0.56 -17.51 2.20
N GLY A 60 -1.44 -16.64 2.72
CA GLY A 60 -1.87 -16.64 4.11
C GLY A 60 -0.81 -16.10 5.08
N TRP A 61 0.24 -15.44 4.58
CA TRP A 61 1.26 -14.80 5.41
C TRP A 61 0.77 -13.50 6.04
N LEU A 62 -0.18 -12.84 5.36
CA LEU A 62 -0.84 -11.63 5.84
C LEU A 62 -2.32 -11.92 6.03
N LYS A 63 -2.88 -11.49 7.16
CA LYS A 63 -4.31 -11.60 7.44
C LYS A 63 -5.01 -10.34 6.99
N VAL A 64 -6.18 -10.48 6.38
CA VAL A 64 -7.06 -9.33 6.13
C VAL A 64 -7.96 -9.19 7.35
N ALA A 65 -7.84 -8.07 8.06
CA ALA A 65 -8.75 -7.72 9.14
C ALA A 65 -9.90 -6.89 8.56
N ASP A 66 -11.09 -7.10 9.12
CA ASP A 66 -12.27 -6.36 8.69
C ASP A 66 -12.26 -4.91 9.20
#